data_AF-A0A6L6B7J6-F1
#
_entry.id   AF-A0A6L6B7J6-F1
#
_cell.length_a   1.000
_cell.length_b   1.000
_cell.length_c   1.000
_cell.angle_alpha   90.00
_cell.angle_beta   90.00
_cell.angle_gamma   90.00
#
_symmetry.space_group_name_H-M   'P 1'
#
loop_
_entity.id
_entity.type
_entity.pdbx_description
1 polymer ?
#
loop_
_entity_poly.entity_id
_entity_poly.type
_entity_poly.pdbx_seq_one_letter_code
_entity_poly.pdbx_strand_id
1 'polypeptide(L)'
;MTTSQSTILGHFGQYGGRFVPEALIGALEELEAAHISALKDPIFQAELAQLHLTYTGRPSILTEAKRFAEYAGGARILLKREDLNHTGSHKINNVLGQALLTKRMGKKRIIAETGAGQHGVASATAAALMGLECVVYMGEEDTRRQSLNVARMKILGAEVVPVTTGSRTLKDAINEAMRDWVTNVETTHYLLGT
;
A
#
# COMPACT_ATOMS: atom_id res chain seq x y z
N MET A 1 22.95 2.11 24.72
CA MET A 1 22.74 1.13 23.63
C MET A 1 23.03 1.84 22.32
N THR A 2 24.24 1.68 21.80
CA THR A 2 24.69 2.25 20.52
C THR A 2 24.12 1.40 19.38
N THR A 3 23.06 1.88 18.73
CA THR A 3 22.60 1.30 17.47
C THR A 3 23.67 1.53 16.41
N SER A 4 24.39 0.46 16.07
CA SER A 4 25.18 0.35 14.84
C SER A 4 24.27 0.70 13.67
N GLN A 5 24.42 1.91 13.11
CA GLN A 5 23.84 2.22 11.81
C GLN A 5 24.61 1.41 10.77
N SER A 6 23.90 0.55 10.04
CA SER A 6 24.47 -0.13 8.89
C SER A 6 25.03 0.90 7.91
N THR A 7 26.26 0.68 7.44
CA THR A 7 26.89 1.49 6.39
C THR A 7 26.38 1.14 4.99
N ILE A 8 25.58 0.07 4.87
CA ILE A 8 25.02 -0.41 3.60
C ILE A 8 23.62 0.18 3.43
N LEU A 9 23.40 0.90 2.33
CA LEU A 9 22.15 1.59 2.02
C LEU A 9 20.96 0.61 2.03
N GLY A 10 19.87 0.98 2.73
CA GLY A 10 18.66 0.17 2.83
C GLY A 10 18.74 -1.01 3.82
N HIS A 11 19.85 -1.18 4.54
CA HIS A 11 19.97 -2.21 5.57
C HIS A 11 19.73 -1.67 6.99
N PHE A 12 19.08 -2.49 7.81
CA PHE A 12 18.90 -2.33 9.26
C PHE A 12 19.65 -3.47 9.97
N GLY A 13 20.93 -3.27 10.24
CA GLY A 13 21.82 -4.37 10.63
C GLY A 13 21.96 -5.39 9.49
N GLN A 14 21.69 -6.67 9.76
CA GLN A 14 21.72 -7.72 8.74
C GLN A 14 20.45 -7.79 7.86
N TYR A 15 19.38 -7.08 8.22
CA TYR A 15 18.09 -7.15 7.55
C TYR A 15 17.91 -6.01 6.55
N GLY A 16 16.97 -6.14 5.61
CA GLY A 16 16.71 -5.12 4.58
C GLY A 16 17.48 -5.38 3.29
N GLY A 17 17.89 -4.34 2.59
CA GLY A 17 18.56 -4.44 1.29
C GLY A 17 17.62 -4.57 0.09
N ARG A 18 18.19 -4.74 -1.10
CA ARG A 18 17.47 -4.86 -2.38
C ARG A 18 17.81 -6.19 -3.05
N PHE A 19 17.01 -7.21 -2.76
CA PHE A 19 17.14 -8.56 -3.33
C PHE A 19 16.11 -8.76 -4.45
N VAL A 20 16.28 -8.02 -5.53
CA VAL A 20 15.35 -7.99 -6.68
C VAL A 20 16.09 -8.31 -7.98
N PRO A 21 15.39 -8.68 -9.07
CA PRO A 21 15.99 -8.79 -10.39
C PRO A 21 16.64 -7.47 -10.84
N GLU A 22 17.75 -7.57 -11.58
CA GLU A 22 18.50 -6.41 -12.13
C GLU A 22 17.58 -5.43 -12.88
N ALA A 23 16.58 -5.95 -13.59
CA ALA A 23 15.62 -5.15 -14.35
C ALA A 23 14.80 -4.15 -13.48
N LEU A 24 14.72 -4.35 -12.16
CA LEU A 24 14.01 -3.44 -11.24
C LEU A 24 14.92 -2.43 -10.54
N ILE A 25 16.25 -2.53 -10.69
CA ILE A 25 17.19 -1.66 -9.98
C ILE A 25 16.95 -0.19 -10.35
N GLY A 26 16.88 0.12 -11.65
CA GLY A 26 16.61 1.49 -12.12
C GLY A 26 15.25 2.03 -11.63
N ALA A 27 14.23 1.19 -11.55
CA ALA A 27 12.91 1.56 -11.03
C ALA A 27 12.96 1.95 -9.54
N LEU A 28 13.72 1.19 -8.75
CA LEU A 28 13.88 1.41 -7.32
C LEU A 28 14.74 2.66 -7.04
N GLU A 29 15.75 2.93 -7.87
CA GLU A 29 16.53 4.16 -7.79
C GLU A 29 15.69 5.40 -8.15
N GLU A 30 14.88 5.32 -9.21
CA GLU A 30 13.90 6.37 -9.58
C GLU A 30 12.94 6.64 -8.41
N LEU A 31 12.38 5.57 -7.83
CA LEU A 31 11.46 5.64 -6.70
C LEU A 31 12.12 6.26 -5.45
N GLU A 32 13.33 5.83 -5.10
CA GLU A 32 14.06 6.36 -3.95
C GLU A 32 14.35 7.85 -4.12
N ALA A 33 14.86 8.26 -5.30
CA ALA A 33 15.15 9.66 -5.58
C ALA A 33 13.87 10.52 -5.49
N ALA A 34 12.77 10.04 -6.09
CA ALA A 34 11.48 10.73 -6.03
C ALA A 34 10.97 10.82 -4.58
N HIS A 35 11.07 9.74 -3.81
CA HIS A 35 10.64 9.70 -2.41
C HIS A 35 11.44 10.67 -1.54
N ILE A 36 12.78 10.65 -1.63
CA ILE A 36 13.66 11.56 -0.87
C ILE A 36 13.38 13.02 -1.23
N SER A 37 13.13 13.32 -2.50
CA SER A 37 12.72 14.65 -2.95
C SER A 37 11.38 15.06 -2.32
N ALA A 38 10.37 14.19 -2.39
CA ALA A 38 9.02 14.44 -1.88
C ALA A 38 8.98 14.62 -0.35
N LEU A 39 9.84 13.92 0.40
CA LEU A 39 9.95 14.10 1.85
C LEU A 39 10.41 15.50 2.26
N LYS A 40 11.20 16.17 1.42
CA LYS A 40 11.73 17.52 1.67
C LYS A 40 10.87 18.62 1.06
N ASP A 41 9.90 18.26 0.23
CA ASP A 41 9.06 19.20 -0.51
C ASP A 41 7.82 19.60 0.32
N PRO A 42 7.72 20.87 0.78
CA PRO A 42 6.58 21.31 1.59
C PRO A 42 5.25 21.26 0.84
N ILE A 43 5.26 21.35 -0.50
CA ILE A 43 4.03 21.26 -1.31
C ILE A 43 3.50 19.83 -1.27
N PHE A 44 4.38 18.84 -1.46
CA PHE A 44 4.00 17.43 -1.38
C PHE A 44 3.47 17.08 0.03
N GLN A 45 4.16 17.54 1.08
CA GLN A 45 3.73 17.30 2.46
C GLN A 45 2.37 17.94 2.76
N ALA A 46 2.13 19.15 2.27
CA ALA A 46 0.85 19.84 2.45
C ALA A 46 -0.29 19.12 1.71
N GLU A 47 -0.06 18.64 0.49
CA GLU A 47 -1.05 17.88 -0.28
C GLU A 47 -1.40 16.55 0.39
N LEU A 48 -0.39 15.78 0.84
CA LEU A 48 -0.62 14.53 1.56
C LEU A 48 -1.33 14.76 2.90
N ALA A 49 -0.95 15.80 3.65
CA ALA A 49 -1.61 16.17 4.90
C ALA A 49 -3.08 16.58 4.67
N GLN A 50 -3.35 17.30 3.58
CA GLN A 50 -4.71 17.66 3.20
C GLN A 50 -5.54 16.42 2.86
N LEU A 51 -5.01 15.49 2.06
CA LEU A 51 -5.67 14.21 1.77
C LEU A 51 -5.95 13.41 3.05
N HIS A 52 -5.01 13.37 3.99
CA HIS A 52 -5.22 12.72 5.27
C HIS A 52 -6.34 13.37 6.08
N LEU A 53 -6.43 14.69 6.09
CA LEU A 53 -7.46 15.41 6.82
C LEU A 53 -8.85 15.24 6.18
N THR A 54 -8.96 15.47 4.87
CA THR A 54 -10.27 15.62 4.20
C THR A 54 -10.77 14.38 3.48
N TYR A 55 -9.89 13.45 3.13
CA TYR A 55 -10.25 12.22 2.42
C TYR A 55 -10.12 10.99 3.31
N THR A 56 -9.01 10.83 4.04
CA THR A 56 -8.86 9.71 4.98
C THR A 56 -9.70 9.88 6.25
N GLY A 57 -9.83 11.11 6.77
CA GLY A 57 -10.49 11.39 8.04
C GLY A 57 -9.57 11.37 9.26
N ARG A 58 -8.28 11.70 9.08
CA ARG A 58 -7.29 11.76 10.17
C ARG A 58 -7.38 13.08 10.95
N PRO A 59 -6.99 13.10 12.24
CA PRO A 59 -6.46 11.98 13.02
C PRO A 59 -7.55 10.98 13.46
N SER A 60 -7.23 9.69 13.40
CA SER A 60 -8.09 8.66 14.01
C SER A 60 -8.13 8.81 15.53
N ILE A 61 -9.29 8.60 16.12
CA ILE A 61 -9.51 8.76 17.56
C ILE A 61 -8.88 7.60 18.38
N LEU A 62 -8.67 7.86 19.67
CA LEU A 62 -8.39 6.82 20.67
C LEU A 62 -9.66 6.56 21.47
N THR A 63 -10.10 5.31 21.55
CA THR A 63 -11.28 4.90 22.33
C THR A 63 -10.86 3.97 23.47
N GLU A 64 -11.22 4.29 24.71
CA GLU A 64 -11.02 3.39 25.84
C GLU A 64 -12.06 2.26 25.83
N ALA A 65 -11.58 1.01 25.82
CA ALA A 65 -12.41 -0.19 25.76
C ALA A 65 -12.60 -0.81 27.15
N LYS A 66 -13.42 -0.17 28.00
CA LYS A 66 -13.62 -0.55 29.41
C LYS A 66 -14.05 -2.02 29.59
N ARG A 67 -15.01 -2.48 28.79
CA ARG A 67 -15.46 -3.89 28.84
C ARG A 67 -14.37 -4.88 28.46
N PHE A 68 -13.46 -4.52 27.55
CA PHE A 68 -12.36 -5.41 27.20
C PHE A 68 -11.29 -5.43 28.30
N ALA A 69 -11.07 -4.30 28.96
CA ALA A 69 -10.18 -4.19 30.13
C ALA A 69 -10.57 -5.17 31.26
N GLU A 70 -11.87 -5.44 31.47
CA GLU A 70 -12.36 -6.44 32.44
C GLU A 70 -11.81 -7.85 32.17
N TYR A 71 -11.64 -8.23 30.89
CA TYR A 71 -11.06 -9.51 30.49
C TYR A 71 -9.52 -9.49 30.42
N ALA A 72 -8.91 -8.30 30.45
CA ALA A 72 -7.46 -8.12 30.33
C ALA A 72 -6.76 -7.94 31.69
N GLY A 73 -7.36 -8.44 32.78
CA GLY A 73 -6.74 -8.43 34.12
C GLY A 73 -6.60 -7.03 34.73
N GLY A 74 -7.48 -6.09 34.37
CA GLY A 74 -7.46 -4.72 34.89
C GLY A 74 -6.52 -3.76 34.16
N ALA A 75 -5.88 -4.20 33.07
CA ALA A 75 -5.12 -3.31 32.20
C ALA A 75 -6.03 -2.26 31.53
N ARG A 76 -5.55 -1.02 31.39
CA ARG A 76 -6.25 0.02 30.63
C ARG A 76 -6.09 -0.21 29.13
N ILE A 77 -7.17 -0.53 28.43
CA ILE A 77 -7.14 -0.80 26.99
C ILE A 77 -7.60 0.41 26.18
N LEU A 78 -6.72 0.94 25.31
CA LEU A 78 -7.01 2.02 24.37
C LEU A 78 -6.92 1.50 22.93
N LEU A 79 -7.96 1.72 22.15
CA LEU A 79 -8.02 1.33 20.73
C LEU A 79 -7.67 2.52 19.85
N LYS A 80 -6.61 2.41 19.05
CA LYS A 80 -6.30 3.36 17.96
C LYS A 80 -7.17 3.05 16.76
N ARG A 81 -8.17 3.89 16.51
CA ARG A 81 -9.31 3.60 15.62
C ARG A 81 -9.02 3.77 14.13
N GLU A 82 -7.98 3.12 13.61
CA GLU A 82 -7.69 3.12 12.16
C GLU A 82 -8.76 2.38 11.34
N ASP A 83 -9.66 1.63 11.99
CA ASP A 83 -10.86 1.05 11.38
C ASP A 83 -11.84 2.12 10.88
N LEU A 84 -11.76 3.35 11.42
CA LEU A 84 -12.62 4.47 11.02
C LEU A 84 -12.06 5.28 9.84
N ASN A 85 -10.84 4.96 9.38
CA ASN A 85 -10.31 5.61 8.20
C ASN A 85 -11.21 5.30 6.99
N HIS A 86 -11.24 6.20 6.00
CA HIS A 86 -11.82 5.85 4.70
C HIS A 86 -11.19 4.55 4.18
N THR A 87 -12.00 3.73 3.49
CA THR A 87 -11.72 2.32 3.13
C THR A 87 -11.65 1.31 4.30
N GLY A 88 -11.68 1.75 5.56
CA GLY A 88 -11.86 0.90 6.75
C GLY A 88 -10.59 0.28 7.34
N SER A 89 -9.39 0.77 6.98
CA SER A 89 -8.14 0.31 7.60
C SER A 89 -7.02 1.35 7.51
N HIS A 90 -5.87 1.07 8.14
CA HIS A 90 -4.67 1.90 8.05
C HIS A 90 -4.00 1.91 6.66
N LYS A 91 -4.38 1.01 5.75
CA LYS A 91 -3.73 0.85 4.44
C LYS A 91 -3.87 2.10 3.56
N ILE A 92 -4.99 2.82 3.68
CA ILE A 92 -5.24 4.08 2.96
C ILE A 92 -4.15 5.12 3.19
N ASN A 93 -3.51 5.11 4.38
CA ASN A 93 -2.43 6.04 4.71
C ASN A 93 -1.24 5.87 3.76
N ASN A 94 -0.85 4.60 3.52
CA ASN A 94 0.27 4.25 2.65
C ASN A 94 -0.05 4.49 1.17
N VAL A 95 -1.21 4.01 0.71
CA VAL A 95 -1.55 4.10 -0.72
C VAL A 95 -1.75 5.52 -1.22
N LEU A 96 -2.25 6.45 -0.38
CA LEU A 96 -2.35 7.86 -0.78
C LEU A 96 -0.97 8.48 -0.98
N GLY A 97 -0.02 8.20 -0.10
CA GLY A 97 1.36 8.67 -0.25
C GLY A 97 2.03 8.11 -1.51
N GLN A 98 1.91 6.80 -1.74
CA GLN A 98 2.50 6.15 -2.92
C GLN A 98 1.82 6.57 -4.24
N ALA A 99 0.49 6.70 -4.25
CA ALA A 99 -0.23 7.17 -5.44
C ALA A 99 0.10 8.64 -5.76
N LEU A 100 0.25 9.49 -4.73
CA LEU A 100 0.69 10.87 -4.94
C LEU A 100 2.11 10.92 -5.50
N LEU A 101 3.00 10.07 -4.99
CA LEU A 101 4.35 9.92 -5.52
C LEU A 101 4.36 9.41 -6.96
N THR A 102 3.47 8.47 -7.29
CA THR A 102 3.27 7.95 -8.66
C THR A 102 2.95 9.08 -9.63
N LYS A 103 2.02 9.97 -9.28
CA LYS A 103 1.70 11.15 -10.09
C LYS A 103 2.91 12.05 -10.29
N ARG A 104 3.69 12.28 -9.22
CA ARG A 104 4.90 13.11 -9.28
C ARG A 104 5.96 12.52 -10.22
N MET A 105 6.09 11.19 -10.24
CA MET A 105 6.97 10.47 -11.17
C MET A 105 6.44 10.43 -12.62
N GLY A 106 5.26 11.00 -12.90
CA GLY A 106 4.67 11.02 -14.24
C GLY A 106 4.12 9.68 -14.72
N LYS A 107 4.06 8.67 -13.84
CA LYS A 107 3.49 7.36 -14.13
C LYS A 107 1.97 7.47 -14.17
N LYS A 108 1.33 6.72 -15.08
CA LYS A 108 -0.12 6.79 -15.32
C LYS A 108 -0.88 5.56 -14.82
N ARG A 109 -0.14 4.50 -14.50
CA ARG A 109 -0.67 3.21 -14.12
C ARG A 109 -0.11 2.78 -12.78
N ILE A 110 -0.97 2.21 -11.96
CA ILE A 110 -0.58 1.52 -10.75
C ILE A 110 -0.97 0.06 -10.80
N ILE A 111 -0.12 -0.77 -10.21
CA ILE A 111 -0.43 -2.15 -9.92
C ILE A 111 -0.33 -2.39 -8.43
N ALA A 112 -1.10 -3.35 -7.93
CA ALA A 112 -1.01 -3.80 -6.54
C ALA A 112 -1.35 -5.30 -6.47
N GLU A 113 -0.96 -5.94 -5.38
CA GLU A 113 -1.37 -7.28 -5.00
C GLU A 113 -2.42 -7.23 -3.87
N THR A 114 -3.22 -8.27 -3.69
CA THR A 114 -3.99 -8.37 -2.46
C THR A 114 -4.38 -9.80 -2.11
N GLY A 115 -4.44 -10.08 -0.79
CA GLY A 115 -5.00 -11.32 -0.24
C GLY A 115 -6.43 -11.07 0.23
N ALA A 116 -6.61 -10.60 1.47
CA ALA A 116 -7.95 -10.29 2.00
C ALA A 116 -8.71 -9.17 1.25
N GLY A 117 -8.06 -8.40 0.39
CA GLY A 117 -8.69 -7.37 -0.45
C GLY A 117 -8.58 -5.94 0.07
N GLN A 118 -8.18 -5.72 1.33
CA GLN A 118 -8.11 -4.37 1.91
C GLN A 118 -7.08 -3.47 1.21
N HIS A 119 -5.90 -4.02 0.85
CA HIS A 119 -4.90 -3.25 0.08
C HIS A 119 -5.40 -2.96 -1.32
N GLY A 120 -5.97 -3.94 -2.01
CA GLY A 120 -6.53 -3.75 -3.35
C GLY A 120 -7.62 -2.68 -3.39
N VAL A 121 -8.55 -2.69 -2.41
CA VAL A 121 -9.59 -1.65 -2.30
C VAL A 121 -8.97 -0.27 -2.04
N ALA A 122 -7.96 -0.17 -1.16
CA ALA A 122 -7.28 1.09 -0.89
C ALA A 122 -6.55 1.63 -2.13
N SER A 123 -5.80 0.77 -2.85
CA SER A 123 -5.11 1.12 -4.09
C SER A 123 -6.08 1.56 -5.19
N ALA A 124 -7.18 0.81 -5.40
CA ALA A 124 -8.23 1.18 -6.35
C ALA A 124 -8.88 2.53 -5.99
N THR A 125 -9.10 2.79 -4.69
CA THR A 125 -9.63 4.07 -4.20
C THR A 125 -8.69 5.23 -4.50
N ALA A 126 -7.39 5.06 -4.20
CA ALA A 126 -6.38 6.08 -4.48
C ALA A 126 -6.24 6.34 -5.99
N ALA A 127 -6.25 5.30 -6.82
CA ALA A 127 -6.22 5.44 -8.27
C ALA A 127 -7.44 6.20 -8.82
N ALA A 128 -8.64 5.84 -8.38
CA ALA A 128 -9.86 6.51 -8.79
C ALA A 128 -9.85 8.01 -8.42
N LEU A 129 -9.37 8.33 -7.21
CA LEU A 129 -9.19 9.73 -6.76
C LEU A 129 -8.20 10.50 -7.64
N MET A 130 -7.14 9.83 -8.08
CA MET A 130 -5.97 10.45 -8.72
C MET A 130 -5.98 10.39 -10.25
N GLY A 131 -6.97 9.73 -10.84
CA GLY A 131 -7.07 9.53 -12.28
C GLY A 131 -5.98 8.59 -12.82
N LEU A 132 -5.60 7.57 -12.05
CA LEU A 132 -4.61 6.56 -12.44
C LEU A 132 -5.33 5.27 -12.91
N GLU A 133 -4.76 4.59 -13.89
CA GLU A 133 -5.16 3.21 -14.21
C GLU A 133 -4.76 2.28 -13.05
N CYS A 134 -5.62 1.33 -12.68
CA CYS A 134 -5.36 0.43 -11.56
C CYS A 134 -5.62 -1.02 -11.93
N VAL A 135 -4.61 -1.86 -11.73
CA VAL A 135 -4.71 -3.31 -11.84
C VAL A 135 -4.34 -3.96 -10.50
N VAL A 136 -5.22 -4.81 -9.99
CA VAL A 136 -5.01 -5.54 -8.73
C VAL A 136 -4.92 -7.03 -9.00
N TYR A 137 -3.76 -7.60 -8.69
CA TYR A 137 -3.51 -9.03 -8.71
C TYR A 137 -3.99 -9.68 -7.42
N MET A 138 -4.77 -10.75 -7.53
CA MET A 138 -5.37 -11.41 -6.38
C MET A 138 -5.43 -12.92 -6.62
N GLY A 139 -5.00 -13.73 -5.65
CA GLY A 139 -5.06 -15.20 -5.79
C GLY A 139 -6.48 -15.68 -6.08
N GLU A 140 -6.64 -16.66 -6.98
CA GLU A 140 -7.98 -17.13 -7.38
C GLU A 140 -8.82 -17.58 -6.18
N GLU A 141 -8.23 -18.27 -5.20
CA GLU A 141 -8.95 -18.66 -3.99
C GLU A 141 -9.43 -17.45 -3.18
N ASP A 142 -8.58 -16.42 -3.08
CA ASP A 142 -8.89 -15.19 -2.37
C ASP A 142 -10.00 -14.41 -3.09
N THR A 143 -9.99 -14.36 -4.43
CA THR A 143 -11.05 -13.68 -5.20
C THR A 143 -12.44 -14.29 -4.94
N ARG A 144 -12.51 -15.62 -4.78
CA ARG A 144 -13.76 -16.34 -4.48
C ARG A 144 -14.21 -16.05 -3.05
N ARG A 145 -13.30 -16.10 -2.08
CA ARG A 145 -13.59 -15.88 -0.65
C ARG A 145 -13.93 -14.42 -0.33
N GLN A 146 -13.35 -13.47 -1.07
CA GLN A 146 -13.46 -12.03 -0.83
C GLN A 146 -14.25 -11.30 -1.93
N SER A 147 -15.32 -11.93 -2.41
CA SER A 147 -16.15 -11.42 -3.52
C SER A 147 -16.62 -9.97 -3.32
N LEU A 148 -16.91 -9.56 -2.08
CA LEU A 148 -17.29 -8.19 -1.75
C LEU A 148 -16.17 -7.18 -2.05
N ASN A 149 -14.93 -7.49 -1.68
CA ASN A 149 -13.79 -6.60 -1.94
C ASN A 149 -13.44 -6.59 -3.43
N VAL A 150 -13.59 -7.72 -4.14
CA VAL A 150 -13.47 -7.77 -5.61
C VAL A 150 -14.50 -6.85 -6.27
N ALA A 151 -15.77 -6.91 -5.85
CA ALA A 151 -16.82 -6.03 -6.37
C ALA A 151 -16.51 -4.55 -6.10
N ARG A 152 -16.05 -4.21 -4.89
CA ARG A 152 -15.64 -2.84 -4.53
C ARG A 152 -14.53 -2.31 -5.43
N MET A 153 -13.48 -3.10 -5.67
CA MET A 153 -12.39 -2.71 -6.58
C MET A 153 -12.90 -2.43 -7.99
N LYS A 154 -13.78 -3.29 -8.52
CA LYS A 154 -14.39 -3.09 -9.85
C LYS A 154 -15.27 -1.86 -9.93
N ILE A 155 -16.06 -1.57 -8.89
CA ILE A 155 -16.88 -0.35 -8.81
C ILE A 155 -16.00 0.92 -8.82
N LEU A 156 -14.82 0.85 -8.20
CA LEU A 156 -13.81 1.91 -8.22
C LEU A 156 -13.06 2.01 -9.56
N GLY A 157 -13.37 1.16 -10.55
CA GLY A 157 -12.76 1.18 -11.89
C GLY A 157 -11.45 0.40 -12.01
N ALA A 158 -11.04 -0.33 -10.98
CA ALA A 158 -9.84 -1.17 -11.06
C ALA A 158 -10.13 -2.48 -11.80
N GLU A 159 -9.15 -2.92 -12.60
CA GLU A 159 -9.10 -4.29 -13.11
C GLU A 159 -8.65 -5.22 -11.99
N VAL A 160 -9.34 -6.35 -11.81
CA VAL A 160 -8.95 -7.38 -10.83
C VAL A 160 -8.57 -8.63 -11.58
N VAL A 161 -7.30 -9.02 -11.50
CA VAL A 161 -6.70 -10.16 -12.21
C VAL A 161 -6.58 -11.35 -11.26
N PRO A 162 -7.39 -12.41 -11.43
CA PRO A 162 -7.28 -13.63 -10.63
C PRO A 162 -6.01 -14.40 -11.01
N VAL A 163 -5.14 -14.67 -10.04
CA VAL A 163 -3.92 -15.46 -10.24
C VAL A 163 -4.21 -16.94 -10.00
N THR A 164 -4.12 -17.72 -11.07
CA THR A 164 -4.44 -19.15 -11.10
C THR A 164 -3.22 -20.07 -11.02
N THR A 165 -2.01 -19.49 -11.06
CA THR A 165 -0.74 -20.19 -10.96
C THR A 165 -0.39 -20.51 -9.51
N GLY A 166 0.45 -21.52 -9.31
CA GLY A 166 0.98 -21.87 -7.99
C GLY A 166 -0.09 -22.22 -6.96
N SER A 167 0.05 -21.67 -5.75
CA SER A 167 -0.88 -21.89 -4.64
C SER A 167 -2.16 -21.06 -4.73
N ARG A 168 -2.26 -20.14 -5.70
CA ARG A 168 -3.41 -19.25 -5.94
C ARG A 168 -3.75 -18.36 -4.73
N THR A 169 -2.72 -17.91 -4.03
CA THR A 169 -2.82 -17.01 -2.85
C THR A 169 -2.02 -15.71 -3.06
N LEU A 170 -1.97 -14.86 -2.04
CA LEU A 170 -1.19 -13.62 -2.01
C LEU A 170 0.26 -13.77 -2.52
N LYS A 171 0.95 -14.88 -2.20
CA LYS A 171 2.33 -15.10 -2.66
C LYS A 171 2.41 -15.12 -4.19
N ASP A 172 1.47 -15.80 -4.85
CA ASP A 172 1.44 -15.89 -6.30
C ASP A 172 1.02 -14.56 -6.93
N ALA A 173 0.11 -13.83 -6.28
CA ALA A 173 -0.26 -12.47 -6.67
C ALA A 173 0.92 -11.49 -6.65
N ILE A 174 1.79 -11.56 -5.64
CA ILE A 174 3.03 -10.76 -5.57
C ILE A 174 3.93 -11.07 -6.77
N ASN A 175 4.10 -12.35 -7.11
CA ASN A 175 4.97 -12.74 -8.22
C ASN A 175 4.44 -12.22 -9.57
N GLU A 176 3.14 -12.31 -9.82
CA GLU A 176 2.54 -11.78 -11.05
C GLU A 176 2.61 -10.24 -11.10
N ALA A 177 2.34 -9.56 -9.98
CA ALA A 177 2.51 -8.10 -9.90
C ALA A 177 3.97 -7.68 -10.18
N MET A 178 4.95 -8.40 -9.62
CA MET A 178 6.36 -8.12 -9.90
C MET A 178 6.72 -8.36 -11.38
N ARG A 179 6.18 -9.41 -12.02
CA ARG A 179 6.40 -9.67 -13.46
C ARG A 179 5.82 -8.55 -14.33
N ASP A 180 4.61 -8.09 -14.01
CA ASP A 180 3.99 -6.93 -14.67
C ASP A 180 4.88 -5.70 -14.50
N TRP A 181 5.32 -5.42 -13.28
CA TRP A 181 6.15 -4.25 -13.02
C TRP A 181 7.45 -4.24 -13.81
N VAL A 182 8.15 -5.38 -13.86
CA VAL A 182 9.36 -5.55 -14.69
C VAL A 182 9.07 -5.21 -16.16
N THR A 183 7.92 -5.61 -16.67
CA THR A 183 7.55 -5.42 -18.09
C THR A 183 7.14 -3.98 -18.39
N ASN A 184 6.50 -3.29 -17.43
CA ASN A 184 5.84 -1.99 -17.64
C ASN A 184 6.44 -0.86 -16.78
N VAL A 185 7.69 -1.02 -16.35
CA VAL A 185 8.38 -0.15 -15.38
C VAL A 185 8.40 1.34 -15.75
N GLU A 186 8.42 1.65 -17.04
CA GLU A 186 8.47 3.02 -17.55
C GLU A 186 7.18 3.80 -17.25
N THR A 187 6.03 3.13 -17.28
CA THR A 187 4.70 3.76 -17.17
C THR A 187 3.95 3.39 -15.89
N THR A 188 4.40 2.34 -15.19
CA THR A 188 3.72 1.72 -14.05
C THR A 188 4.50 1.86 -12.75
N HIS A 189 3.79 2.20 -11.67
CA HIS A 189 4.30 2.07 -10.31
C HIS A 189 3.63 0.90 -9.57
N TYR A 190 4.43 0.10 -8.85
CA TYR A 190 3.92 -0.98 -8.00
C TYR A 190 3.65 -0.45 -6.58
N LEU A 191 2.36 -0.31 -6.24
CA LEU A 191 1.94 0.02 -4.88
C LEU A 191 2.03 -1.21 -3.98
N LEU A 192 3.16 -1.38 -3.32
CA LEU A 192 3.38 -2.50 -2.42
C LEU A 192 2.51 -2.37 -1.15
N GLY A 193 1.77 -3.44 -0.82
CA GLY A 193 0.90 -3.51 0.36
C GLY A 193 1.54 -4.30 1.49
N THR A 194 1.98 -3.60 2.54
CA THR A 194 2.46 -4.22 3.79
C THR A 194 1.36 -4.38 4.83
#